data_AF-A0A690DTR3-F1
#
_entry.id   AF-A0A690DTR3-F1
#
_cell.length_a   1.000
_cell.length_b   1.000
_cell.length_c   1.000
_cell.angle_alpha   90.00
_cell.angle_beta   90.00
_cell.angle_gamma   90.00
#
_symmetry.space_group_name_H-M   'P 1'
#
loop_
_entity.id
_entity.type
_entity.pdbx_description
1 polymer ?
#
loop_
_entity_poly.entity_id
_entity_poly.type
_entity_poly.pdbx_seq_one_letter_code
_entity_poly.pdbx_strand_id
1 'polypeptide(L)'
;MFKKLLSVVALGALLSSSAFAEDILAKVSNGAISDNNAGSLSSYGYIVLNDNDYSGYKHGEVSKQLGYSSNGYIVAKYRYVNNQKDYYLQYFSSKYGSGTNIWAYANSPAYEILRQFKNQY
;
A
#
# COMPACT_ATOMS: atom_id res chain seq x y z
N MET A 1 57.51 -2.47 -31.80
CA MET A 1 57.06 -1.84 -30.53
C MET A 1 55.53 -1.90 -30.33
N PHE A 2 54.72 -1.94 -31.39
CA PHE A 2 53.25 -2.05 -31.34
C PHE A 2 52.67 -3.23 -30.53
N LYS A 3 53.28 -4.44 -30.59
CA LYS A 3 52.79 -5.61 -29.84
C LYS A 3 52.83 -5.44 -28.31
N LYS A 4 53.82 -4.71 -27.78
CA LYS A 4 53.91 -4.41 -26.34
C LYS A 4 52.83 -3.41 -25.91
N LEU A 5 52.57 -2.40 -26.75
CA LEU A 5 51.54 -1.39 -26.48
C LEU A 5 50.12 -1.99 -26.48
N LEU A 6 49.82 -2.90 -27.40
CA LEU A 6 48.53 -3.60 -27.48
C LEU A 6 48.27 -4.46 -26.23
N SER A 7 49.30 -5.11 -25.70
CA SER A 7 49.19 -5.94 -24.49
C SER A 7 48.91 -5.13 -23.22
N VAL A 8 49.47 -3.92 -23.11
CA VAL A 8 49.27 -3.03 -21.95
C VAL A 8 47.86 -2.43 -21.95
N VAL A 9 47.35 -2.05 -23.13
CA VAL A 9 45.97 -1.55 -23.27
C VAL A 9 44.95 -2.67 -22.97
N ALA A 10 45.20 -3.89 -23.43
CA ALA A 10 44.34 -5.04 -23.13
C ALA A 10 44.33 -5.40 -21.63
N LEU A 11 45.49 -5.34 -20.95
CA LEU A 11 45.57 -5.58 -19.51
C LEU A 11 44.89 -4.49 -18.69
N GLY A 12 45.05 -3.22 -19.09
CA GLY A 12 44.36 -2.09 -18.48
C GLY A 12 42.83 -2.21 -18.61
N ALA A 13 42.33 -2.66 -19.76
CA ALA A 13 40.92 -2.92 -19.96
C ALA A 13 40.40 -4.08 -19.08
N LEU A 14 41.14 -5.20 -18.98
CA LEU A 14 40.76 -6.32 -18.12
C LEU A 14 40.70 -5.93 -16.64
N LEU A 15 41.71 -5.22 -16.14
CA LEU A 15 41.75 -4.77 -14.74
C LEU A 15 40.65 -3.74 -14.43
N SER A 16 40.27 -2.90 -15.40
CA SER A 16 39.12 -2.00 -15.23
C SER A 16 37.79 -2.78 -15.18
N SER A 17 37.63 -3.84 -15.98
CA SER A 17 36.41 -4.67 -15.96
C SER A 17 36.23 -5.46 -14.67
N SER A 18 37.30 -5.86 -13.97
CA SER A 18 37.20 -6.56 -12.69
C SER A 18 36.70 -5.64 -11.56
N ALA A 19 37.14 -4.37 -11.53
CA ALA A 19 36.68 -3.42 -10.53
C ALA A 19 35.17 -3.13 -10.65
N PHE A 20 34.64 -3.04 -11.88
CA PHE A 20 33.19 -2.90 -12.10
C PHE A 20 32.43 -4.18 -11.73
N ALA A 21 32.99 -5.35 -12.02
CA ALA A 21 32.38 -6.63 -11.66
C ALA A 21 32.35 -6.85 -10.14
N GLU A 22 33.41 -6.49 -9.43
CA GLU A 22 33.48 -6.56 -7.97
C GLU A 22 32.52 -5.57 -7.30
N ASP A 23 32.40 -4.34 -7.82
CA ASP A 23 31.44 -3.35 -7.32
C ASP A 23 29.99 -3.83 -7.53
N ILE A 24 29.66 -4.38 -8.70
CA ILE A 24 28.33 -4.97 -8.93
C ILE A 24 28.09 -6.19 -8.04
N LEU A 25 29.07 -7.09 -7.90
CA LEU A 25 28.95 -8.28 -7.07
C LEU A 25 28.77 -7.92 -5.59
N ALA A 26 29.52 -6.93 -5.08
CA ALA A 26 29.36 -6.42 -3.73
C ALA A 26 27.99 -5.77 -3.53
N LYS A 27 27.50 -5.01 -4.51
CA LYS A 27 26.16 -4.39 -4.45
C LYS A 27 25.03 -5.43 -4.51
N VAL A 28 25.17 -6.51 -5.29
CA VAL A 28 24.20 -7.62 -5.32
C VAL A 28 24.28 -8.44 -4.03
N SER A 29 25.48 -8.82 -3.59
CA SER A 29 25.71 -9.63 -2.40
C SER A 29 25.29 -8.93 -1.10
N ASN A 30 25.42 -7.61 -1.04
CA ASN A 30 25.02 -6.81 0.11
C ASN A 30 23.55 -6.34 0.00
N GLY A 31 22.80 -6.79 -1.00
CA GLY A 31 21.39 -6.45 -1.20
C GLY A 31 21.12 -5.00 -1.60
N ALA A 32 22.16 -4.24 -1.98
CA ALA A 32 22.02 -2.86 -2.47
C ALA A 32 21.31 -2.79 -3.83
N ILE A 33 21.39 -3.87 -4.63
CA ILE A 33 20.54 -4.09 -5.80
C ILE A 33 19.40 -5.02 -5.40
N SER A 34 18.38 -4.46 -4.77
CA SER A 34 17.12 -5.14 -4.52
C SER A 34 16.11 -4.71 -5.57
N ASP A 35 15.56 -5.68 -6.30
CA ASP A 35 14.46 -5.45 -7.24
C ASP A 35 13.21 -5.09 -6.42
N ASN A 36 13.09 -3.82 -6.05
CA ASN A 36 11.94 -3.26 -5.35
C ASN A 36 10.80 -3.08 -6.35
N ASN A 37 10.31 -4.18 -6.91
CA ASN A 37 8.95 -4.20 -7.41
C ASN A 37 8.05 -4.06 -6.17
N ALA A 38 7.71 -2.82 -5.81
CA ALA A 38 6.65 -2.52 -4.87
C ALA A 38 5.36 -3.02 -5.53
N GLY A 39 5.11 -4.33 -5.40
CA GLY A 39 4.08 -5.03 -6.14
C GLY A 39 2.76 -4.28 -6.07
N SER A 40 1.97 -4.35 -7.14
CA SER A 40 0.64 -3.74 -7.17
C SER A 40 -0.20 -4.27 -6.01
N LEU A 41 -0.49 -3.43 -5.04
CA LEU A 41 -1.34 -3.80 -3.89
C LEU A 41 -2.79 -3.81 -4.38
N SER A 42 -3.38 -5.00 -4.51
CA SER A 42 -4.82 -5.09 -4.72
C SER A 42 -5.56 -4.54 -3.50
N SER A 43 -6.44 -3.56 -3.73
CA SER A 43 -7.27 -2.97 -2.68
C SER A 43 -8.74 -2.98 -3.11
N TYR A 44 -9.61 -3.26 -2.15
CA TYR A 44 -11.05 -3.30 -2.33
C TYR A 44 -11.70 -2.35 -1.34
N GLY A 45 -12.81 -1.73 -1.75
CA GLY A 45 -13.55 -0.79 -0.91
C GLY A 45 -15.05 -0.95 -1.11
N TYR A 46 -15.78 -1.01 0.00
CA TYR A 46 -17.22 -1.16 0.05
C TYR A 46 -17.83 -0.05 0.89
N ILE A 47 -18.90 0.57 0.41
CA ILE A 47 -19.63 1.58 1.16
C ILE A 47 -20.41 0.88 2.27
N VAL A 48 -20.28 1.39 3.49
CA VAL A 48 -21.01 0.87 4.65
C VAL A 48 -22.40 1.50 4.68
N LEU A 49 -23.43 0.66 4.69
CA LEU A 49 -24.84 1.05 4.64
C LEU A 49 -25.54 0.59 5.92
N ASN A 50 -26.51 1.38 6.37
CA ASN A 50 -27.46 0.95 7.38
C ASN A 50 -28.64 0.25 6.68
N ASP A 51 -28.78 -1.06 6.89
CA ASP A 51 -29.85 -1.85 6.26
C ASP A 51 -31.24 -1.50 6.79
N ASN A 52 -31.32 -0.94 8.00
CA ASN A 52 -32.59 -0.60 8.64
C ASN A 52 -33.19 0.73 8.14
N ASP A 53 -32.46 1.50 7.34
CA ASP A 53 -32.90 2.82 6.89
C ASP A 53 -33.57 2.77 5.51
N TYR A 54 -34.90 2.84 5.49
CA TYR A 54 -35.71 2.84 4.27
C TYR A 54 -35.79 4.20 3.57
N SER A 55 -35.18 5.26 4.13
CA SER A 55 -35.29 6.63 3.63
C SER A 55 -34.45 6.94 2.38
N GLY A 56 -33.63 5.99 1.91
CA GLY A 56 -32.69 6.19 0.80
C GLY A 56 -31.34 6.79 1.21
N TYR A 57 -31.18 7.22 2.47
CA TYR A 57 -29.95 7.84 3.01
C TYR A 57 -29.11 6.88 3.86
N LYS A 58 -29.07 5.59 3.49
CA LYS A 58 -28.47 4.49 4.27
C LYS A 58 -27.03 4.73 4.74
N HIS A 59 -26.21 5.45 3.98
CA HIS A 59 -24.81 5.73 4.34
C HIS A 59 -24.66 6.92 5.31
N GLY A 60 -25.63 7.83 5.33
CA GLY A 60 -25.60 9.04 6.15
C GLY A 60 -25.78 8.75 7.63
N GLU A 61 -26.66 7.81 7.97
CA GLU A 61 -26.88 7.36 9.35
C GLU A 61 -25.65 6.66 9.93
N VAL A 62 -24.97 5.82 9.15
CA VAL A 62 -23.69 5.21 9.56
C VAL A 62 -22.64 6.28 9.83
N SER A 63 -22.56 7.30 8.97
CA SER A 63 -21.62 8.41 9.14
C SER A 63 -21.90 9.20 10.43
N LYS A 64 -23.18 9.51 10.71
CA LYS A 64 -23.60 10.18 11.96
C LYS A 64 -23.27 9.36 13.20
N GLN A 65 -23.52 8.05 13.18
CA GLN A 65 -23.23 7.14 14.29
C GLN A 65 -21.74 7.15 14.67
N LEU A 66 -20.88 7.44 13.69
CA LEU A 66 -19.44 7.55 13.85
C LEU A 66 -18.95 8.97 14.12
N GLY A 67 -19.86 9.93 14.31
CA GLY A 67 -19.54 11.34 14.61
C GLY A 67 -19.19 12.19 13.39
N TYR A 68 -19.47 11.71 12.18
CA TYR A 68 -19.23 12.44 10.93
C TYR A 68 -20.51 13.05 10.33
N SER A 69 -20.35 13.95 9.36
CA SER A 69 -21.48 14.52 8.63
C SER A 69 -22.18 13.46 7.77
N SER A 70 -23.52 13.47 7.79
CA SER A 70 -24.37 12.59 6.97
C SER A 70 -24.26 12.82 5.47
N ASN A 71 -23.67 13.93 5.03
CA ASN A 71 -23.39 14.19 3.62
C ASN A 71 -22.16 13.42 3.13
N GLY A 72 -21.42 12.78 4.03
CA GLY A 72 -20.35 11.86 3.68
C GLY A 72 -20.78 10.40 3.78
N TYR A 73 -19.83 9.51 3.59
CA TYR A 73 -20.03 8.08 3.66
C TYR A 73 -18.78 7.39 4.19
N ILE A 74 -19.00 6.24 4.83
CA ILE A 74 -17.96 5.41 5.39
C ILE A 74 -17.67 4.29 4.39
N VAL A 75 -16.39 4.06 4.12
CA VAL A 75 -15.92 3.00 3.24
C VAL A 75 -15.09 2.02 4.06
N ALA A 76 -15.50 0.76 4.07
CA ALA A 76 -14.69 -0.33 4.59
C ALA A 76 -13.77 -0.86 3.50
N LYS A 77 -12.47 -0.94 3.79
CA LYS A 77 -11.44 -1.27 2.81
C LYS A 77 -10.55 -2.37 3.33
N TYR A 78 -10.09 -3.23 2.41
CA TYR A 78 -8.97 -4.11 2.67
C TYR A 78 -7.96 -4.05 1.53
N ARG A 79 -6.69 -4.30 1.85
CA ARG A 79 -5.61 -4.42 0.88
C ARG A 79 -4.71 -5.58 1.24
N TYR A 80 -4.05 -6.16 0.24
CA TYR A 80 -3.03 -7.18 0.49
C TYR A 80 -1.68 -6.51 0.74
N VAL A 81 -1.11 -6.73 1.92
CA VAL A 81 0.24 -6.29 2.30
C VAL A 81 1.00 -7.53 2.76
N ASN A 82 2.10 -7.87 2.08
CA ASN A 82 2.90 -9.07 2.38
C ASN A 82 2.06 -10.36 2.46
N ASN A 83 1.16 -10.56 1.49
CA ASN A 83 0.21 -11.68 1.44
C ASN A 83 -0.76 -11.78 2.62
N GLN A 84 -0.89 -10.72 3.43
CA GLN A 84 -1.87 -10.61 4.51
C GLN A 84 -2.87 -9.49 4.22
N LYS A 85 -4.12 -9.66 4.66
CA LYS A 85 -5.14 -8.63 4.50
C LYS A 85 -5.02 -7.60 5.62
N ASP A 86 -4.81 -6.35 5.23
CA ASP A 86 -4.87 -5.18 6.10
C ASP A 86 -6.21 -4.47 5.90
N TYR A 87 -7.00 -4.34 6.97
CA TYR A 87 -8.38 -3.85 6.94
C TYR A 87 -8.49 -2.53 7.68
N TYR A 88 -9.19 -1.57 7.09
CA TYR A 88 -9.35 -0.23 7.66
C TYR A 88 -10.65 0.42 7.20
N LEU A 89 -11.09 1.45 7.94
CA LEU A 89 -12.25 2.27 7.59
C LEU A 89 -11.80 3.68 7.22
N GLN A 90 -12.46 4.28 6.24
CA GLN A 90 -12.26 5.67 5.85
C GLN A 90 -13.59 6.41 5.73
N TYR A 91 -13.61 7.66 6.18
CA TYR A 91 -14.70 8.59 5.94
C TYR A 91 -14.40 9.45 4.72
N PHE A 92 -15.33 9.52 3.77
CA PHE A 92 -15.25 10.37 2.59
C PHE A 92 -16.33 11.44 2.64
N SER A 93 -15.93 12.67 2.32
CA SER A 93 -16.82 13.81 2.17
C SER A 93 -16.28 14.74 1.09
N SER A 94 -17.19 15.37 0.35
CA SER A 94 -16.86 16.38 -0.66
C SER A 94 -16.02 17.54 -0.10
N LYS A 95 -16.10 17.80 1.22
CA LYS A 95 -15.34 18.87 1.89
C LYS A 95 -13.83 18.60 1.96
N TYR A 96 -13.41 17.35 2.08
CA TYR A 96 -12.01 17.02 2.40
C TYR A 96 -11.23 16.39 1.24
N GLY A 97 -11.90 16.03 0.14
CA GLY A 97 -11.29 15.51 -1.10
C GLY A 97 -10.55 14.16 -0.97
N SER A 98 -10.19 13.76 0.25
CA SER A 98 -9.42 12.58 0.60
C SER A 98 -10.07 11.86 1.79
N GLY A 99 -10.01 10.54 1.78
CA GLY A 99 -10.60 9.70 2.83
C GLY A 99 -9.87 9.87 4.16
N THR A 100 -10.58 10.20 5.23
CA THR A 100 -10.04 10.29 6.59
C THR A 100 -10.06 8.92 7.23
N ASN A 101 -8.90 8.40 7.66
CA ASN A 101 -8.83 7.12 8.36
C ASN A 101 -9.58 7.16 9.69
N ILE A 102 -10.38 6.13 9.95
CA ILE A 102 -11.17 6.00 11.17
C ILE A 102 -10.51 4.95 12.06
N TRP A 103 -10.22 5.33 13.29
CA TRP A 103 -9.71 4.42 14.30
C TRP A 103 -10.85 3.58 14.89
N ALA A 104 -10.71 2.26 14.83
CA ALA A 104 -11.71 1.31 15.29
C ALA A 104 -11.33 0.73 16.66
N TYR A 105 -11.53 1.53 17.71
CA TYR A 105 -11.24 1.11 19.10
C TYR A 105 -12.22 0.03 19.57
N ALA A 106 -11.79 -0.86 20.47
CA ALA A 106 -12.65 -1.90 21.03
C ALA A 106 -13.96 -1.32 21.58
N ASN A 107 -15.08 -1.98 21.32
CA ASN A 107 -16.44 -1.56 21.69
C ASN A 107 -16.94 -0.25 21.02
N SER A 108 -16.29 0.22 19.94
CA SER A 108 -16.82 1.32 19.12
C SER A 108 -17.72 0.81 17.98
N PRO A 109 -18.65 1.64 17.46
CA PRO A 109 -19.39 1.31 16.24
C PRO A 109 -18.47 1.01 15.05
N ALA A 110 -17.32 1.70 14.95
CA ALA A 110 -16.32 1.47 13.92
C ALA A 110 -15.71 0.07 14.04
N TYR A 111 -15.47 -0.40 15.27
CA TYR A 111 -14.96 -1.74 15.51
C TYR A 111 -15.95 -2.82 15.09
N GLU A 112 -17.24 -2.65 15.38
CA GLU A 112 -18.26 -3.60 14.96
C GLU A 112 -18.38 -3.67 13.43
N ILE A 113 -18.38 -2.52 12.74
CA ILE A 113 -18.38 -2.47 11.27
C ILE A 113 -17.14 -3.18 10.72
N LEU A 114 -15.95 -2.89 11.24
CA LEU A 114 -14.71 -3.50 10.78
C LEU A 114 -14.66 -5.01 11.06
N ARG A 115 -15.20 -5.44 12.20
CA ARG A 115 -15.30 -6.86 12.58
C ARG A 115 -16.22 -7.62 11.64
N GLN A 116 -17.40 -7.08 11.34
CA GLN A 116 -18.33 -7.68 10.39
C GLN A 116 -17.72 -7.77 8.99
N PHE A 117 -17.08 -6.68 8.54
CA PHE A 117 -16.39 -6.65 7.25
C PHE A 117 -15.28 -7.70 7.14
N LYS A 118 -14.43 -7.84 8.17
CA LYS A 118 -13.39 -8.88 8.26
C LYS A 118 -13.93 -10.31 8.26
N ASN A 119 -15.12 -10.53 8.79
CA ASN A 119 -15.73 -11.85 8.82
C ASN A 119 -16.32 -12.25 7.46
N GLN A 120 -16.66 -11.27 6.63
CA GLN A 120 -17.24 -11.49 5.30
C GLN A 120 -16.18 -11.56 4.19
N TYR A 121 -15.09 -10.81 4.33
CA TYR A 121 -14.02 -10.69 3.33
C TYR A 121 -12.68 -10.98 3.95
#